data_AF-A0A1H5SEI9-F1
#
_entry.id   AF-A0A1H5SEI9-F1
#
_cell.length_a   1.000
_cell.length_b   1.000
_cell.length_c   1.000
_cell.angle_alpha   90.00
_cell.angle_beta   90.00
_cell.angle_gamma   90.00
#
_symmetry.space_group_name_H-M   'P 1'
#
loop_
_entity.id
_entity.type
_entity.pdbx_description
1 polymer ?
#
loop_
_entity_poly.entity_id
_entity_poly.type
_entity_poly.pdbx_seq_one_letter_code
_entity_poly.pdbx_strand_id
1 'polypeptide(L)'
;MNCKDFTNKLIDLYQNKNNQELSYEALGPFLCEIIESSGDVYKMPLRRNTMARVLHEFYKNVLKEKDLDWGDAGTFPDIYDCKVCANPLAQCYVRGLIKPRKSGKALILGADDIVSEDEISYIFSLI
;
A
#
# COMPACT_ATOMS: atom_id res chain seq x y z
N MET A 1 11.45 -6.86 2.54
CA MET A 1 10.52 -6.84 3.70
C MET A 1 9.25 -7.67 3.43
N ASN A 2 8.55 -8.19 4.46
CA ASN A 2 7.22 -8.83 4.31
C ASN A 2 6.07 -7.85 4.63
N CYS A 3 4.82 -8.27 4.42
CA CYS A 3 3.64 -7.40 4.60
C CYS A 3 3.39 -7.00 6.05
N LYS A 4 3.57 -7.92 7.00
CA LYS A 4 3.35 -7.64 8.42
C LYS A 4 4.38 -6.64 8.95
N ASP A 5 5.65 -6.86 8.64
CA ASP A 5 6.74 -5.98 9.05
C ASP A 5 6.58 -4.58 8.47
N PHE A 6 6.20 -4.48 7.19
CA PHE A 6 5.91 -3.20 6.54
C PHE A 6 4.76 -2.46 7.22
N THR A 7 3.67 -3.16 7.53
CA THR A 7 2.48 -2.57 8.17
C THR A 7 2.80 -2.06 9.57
N ASN A 8 3.47 -2.88 10.39
CA ASN A 8 3.90 -2.47 11.73
C ASN A 8 4.84 -1.26 11.67
N LYS A 9 5.83 -1.29 10.76
CA LYS A 9 6.78 -0.18 10.63
C LYS A 9 6.11 1.12 10.18
N LEU A 10 5.15 1.04 9.26
CA LEU A 10 4.35 2.18 8.80
C LEU A 10 3.59 2.85 9.97
N ILE A 11 2.93 2.03 10.78
CA ILE A 11 2.20 2.48 11.97
C ILE A 11 3.17 3.11 12.98
N ASP A 12 4.26 2.43 13.31
CA ASP A 12 5.26 2.92 14.26
C ASP A 12 5.84 4.28 13.84
N LEU A 13 6.17 4.45 12.55
CA LEU A 13 6.68 5.72 12.03
C LEU A 13 5.69 6.86 12.24
N TYR A 14 4.42 6.63 11.90
CA TYR A 14 3.38 7.63 12.08
C TYR A 14 3.16 7.97 13.57
N GLN A 15 3.04 6.95 14.43
CA GLN A 15 2.80 7.16 15.85
C GLN A 15 3.94 7.94 16.50
N ASN A 16 5.19 7.59 16.18
CA ASN A 16 6.37 8.27 16.70
C ASN A 16 6.46 9.71 16.21
N LYS A 17 6.18 9.96 14.91
CA LYS A 17 6.23 11.31 14.34
C LYS A 17 5.18 12.25 14.93
N ASN A 18 4.00 11.72 15.22
CA ASN A 18 2.88 12.51 15.73
C ASN A 18 2.75 12.46 17.27
N ASN A 19 3.61 11.70 17.95
CA ASN A 19 3.52 11.42 19.38
C ASN A 19 2.10 11.00 19.81
N GLN A 20 1.51 10.08 19.04
CA GLN A 20 0.12 9.65 19.17
C GLN A 20 0.04 8.14 18.95
N GLU A 21 -0.62 7.42 19.86
CA GLU A 21 -0.99 6.02 19.64
C GLU A 21 -2.26 5.93 18.79
N LEU A 22 -2.26 5.01 17.83
CA LEU A 22 -3.45 4.70 17.03
C LEU A 22 -4.26 3.61 17.73
N SER A 23 -5.56 3.88 17.92
CA SER A 23 -6.47 2.84 18.36
C SER A 23 -6.74 1.85 17.22
N TYR A 24 -7.17 0.65 17.57
CA TYR A 24 -7.48 -0.40 16.60
C TYR A 24 -8.59 0.05 15.61
N GLU A 25 -9.57 0.81 16.10
CA GLU A 25 -10.65 1.36 15.28
C GLU A 25 -10.16 2.39 14.24
N ALA A 26 -9.02 3.05 14.51
CA ALA A 26 -8.43 4.03 13.59
C ALA A 26 -7.71 3.38 12.41
N LEU A 27 -7.27 2.13 12.52
CA LEU A 27 -6.47 1.44 11.50
C LEU A 27 -7.32 0.93 10.32
N GLY A 28 -8.56 0.52 10.60
CA GLY A 28 -9.45 -0.11 9.63
C GLY A 28 -9.21 -1.62 9.47
N PRO A 29 -10.20 -2.35 8.95
CA PRO A 29 -10.26 -3.82 9.03
C PRO A 29 -9.08 -4.53 8.39
N PHE A 30 -8.52 -4.03 7.28
CA PHE A 30 -7.43 -4.74 6.61
C PHE A 30 -6.10 -4.65 7.36
N LEU A 31 -5.77 -3.49 7.94
CA LEU A 31 -4.54 -3.35 8.75
C LEU A 31 -4.64 -4.18 10.03
N CYS A 32 -5.80 -4.12 10.68
CA CYS A 32 -6.18 -4.93 11.82
C CYS A 32 -5.97 -6.43 11.57
N GLU A 33 -6.48 -6.95 10.45
CA GLU A 33 -6.29 -8.34 10.03
C GLU A 33 -4.80 -8.72 9.93
N ILE A 34 -3.97 -7.86 9.32
CA ILE A 34 -2.54 -8.13 9.15
C ILE A 34 -1.82 -8.20 10.50
N ILE A 35 -2.13 -7.28 11.42
CA ILE A 35 -1.49 -7.19 12.74
C ILE A 35 -1.83 -8.43 13.58
N GLU A 36 -3.09 -8.82 13.59
CA GLU A 36 -3.58 -9.97 14.37
C GLU A 36 -3.22 -11.32 13.75
N SER A 37 -3.07 -11.37 12.43
CA SER A 37 -2.83 -12.63 11.74
C SER A 37 -1.52 -13.28 12.18
N SER A 38 -1.62 -14.55 12.57
CA SER A 38 -0.49 -15.47 12.73
C SER A 38 -0.16 -16.21 11.43
N GLY A 39 -0.97 -16.02 10.39
CA GLY A 39 -0.87 -16.73 9.11
C GLY A 39 0.38 -16.38 8.32
N ASP A 40 0.93 -17.37 7.64
CA ASP A 40 2.19 -17.23 6.89
C ASP A 40 2.05 -16.39 5.61
N VAL A 41 0.82 -16.15 5.14
CA VAL A 41 0.56 -15.34 3.94
C VAL A 41 1.13 -13.91 4.05
N TYR A 42 1.13 -13.33 5.25
CA TYR A 42 1.70 -11.99 5.50
C TYR A 42 3.20 -12.00 5.79
N LYS A 43 3.81 -13.18 5.89
CA LYS A 43 5.27 -13.38 6.01
C LYS A 43 5.94 -13.57 4.64
N MET A 44 5.16 -13.76 3.58
CA MET A 44 5.68 -13.79 2.21
C MET A 44 6.27 -12.42 1.80
N PRO A 45 7.20 -12.37 0.82
CA PRO A 45 7.72 -11.11 0.29
C PRO A 45 6.60 -10.14 -0.08
N LEU A 46 6.74 -8.88 0.34
CA LEU A 46 5.75 -7.84 0.08
C LEU A 46 5.62 -7.61 -1.44
N ARG A 47 4.39 -7.71 -1.94
CA ARG A 47 4.03 -7.39 -3.33
C ARG A 47 3.36 -6.02 -3.42
N ARG A 48 3.43 -5.38 -4.60
CA ARG A 48 2.90 -4.02 -4.82
C ARG A 48 1.40 -3.93 -4.59
N ASN A 49 0.62 -4.94 -4.96
CA ASN A 49 -0.82 -4.98 -4.70
C ASN A 49 -1.16 -4.97 -3.21
N THR A 50 -0.47 -5.78 -2.40
CA THR A 50 -0.67 -5.83 -0.96
C THR A 50 -0.17 -4.55 -0.30
N MET A 51 0.98 -4.02 -0.72
CA MET A 51 1.48 -2.71 -0.28
C MET A 51 0.46 -1.61 -0.57
N ALA A 52 -0.13 -1.60 -1.77
CA ALA A 52 -1.12 -0.62 -2.17
C ALA A 52 -2.37 -0.70 -1.30
N ARG A 53 -2.85 -1.91 -0.97
CA ARG A 53 -3.97 -2.10 -0.04
C ARG A 53 -3.66 -1.58 1.36
N VAL A 54 -2.47 -1.87 1.88
CA VAL A 54 -2.00 -1.35 3.19
C VAL A 54 -1.98 0.18 3.17
N LEU A 55 -1.36 0.78 2.16
CA LEU A 55 -1.24 2.23 2.04
C LEU A 55 -2.60 2.90 1.85
N HIS A 56 -3.48 2.34 1.02
CA HIS A 56 -4.81 2.90 0.81
C HIS A 56 -5.65 2.88 2.09
N GLU A 57 -5.66 1.74 2.80
CA GLU A 57 -6.35 1.60 4.09
C GLU A 57 -5.79 2.61 5.11
N PHE A 58 -4.47 2.75 5.18
CA PHE A 58 -3.80 3.70 6.06
C PHE A 58 -4.17 5.16 5.73
N TYR A 59 -4.09 5.57 4.47
CA TYR A 59 -4.45 6.93 4.06
C TYR A 59 -5.92 7.24 4.37
N LYS A 60 -6.81 6.30 4.06
CA LYS A 60 -8.25 6.47 4.27
C LYS A 60 -8.63 6.50 5.75
N ASN A 61 -8.13 5.56 6.54
CA ASN A 61 -8.59 5.38 7.92
C ASN A 61 -7.74 6.15 8.92
N VAL A 62 -6.41 6.19 8.75
CA VAL A 62 -5.51 6.89 9.67
C VAL A 62 -5.39 8.36 9.29
N LEU A 63 -5.03 8.65 8.03
CA LEU A 63 -4.84 10.04 7.58
C LEU A 63 -6.15 10.76 7.22
N LYS A 64 -7.29 10.04 7.19
CA LYS A 64 -8.62 10.57 6.83
C LYS A 64 -8.66 11.22 5.43
N GLU A 65 -7.80 10.74 4.55
CA GLU A 65 -7.69 11.19 3.17
C GLU A 65 -8.77 10.55 2.30
N LYS A 66 -9.43 11.35 1.44
CA LYS A 66 -10.46 10.86 0.52
C LYS A 66 -9.82 10.26 -0.74
N ASP A 67 -10.52 9.32 -1.36
CA ASP A 67 -10.10 8.79 -2.66
C ASP A 67 -10.07 9.92 -3.72
N LEU A 68 -9.03 9.90 -4.53
CA LEU A 68 -8.85 10.79 -5.68
C LEU A 68 -9.43 10.13 -6.94
N ASP A 69 -9.70 10.94 -7.96
CA ASP A 69 -10.01 10.44 -9.30
C ASP A 69 -8.82 9.61 -9.83
N TRP A 70 -9.11 8.52 -10.53
CA TRP A 70 -8.07 7.60 -10.99
C TRP A 70 -7.19 8.21 -12.09
N GLY A 71 -7.69 9.19 -12.85
CA GLY A 71 -6.96 9.80 -13.97
C GLY A 71 -6.30 8.75 -14.87
N ASP A 72 -5.01 8.93 -15.12
CA ASP A 72 -4.22 8.05 -15.98
C ASP A 72 -4.04 6.63 -15.40
N ALA A 73 -4.34 6.39 -14.12
CA ALA A 73 -4.26 5.05 -13.53
C ALA A 73 -5.14 4.04 -14.27
N GLY A 74 -6.33 4.47 -14.71
CA GLY A 74 -7.28 3.61 -15.42
C GLY A 74 -6.80 3.11 -16.77
N THR A 75 -5.68 3.65 -17.29
CA THR A 75 -5.07 3.27 -18.57
C THR A 75 -4.06 2.13 -18.44
N PHE A 76 -3.62 1.78 -17.22
CA PHE A 76 -2.67 0.69 -17.03
C PHE A 76 -3.35 -0.67 -17.28
N PRO A 77 -2.81 -1.51 -18.18
CA PRO A 77 -3.47 -2.76 -18.54
C PRO A 77 -3.71 -3.71 -17.35
N ASP A 78 -2.79 -3.74 -16.39
CA ASP A 78 -2.80 -4.67 -15.26
C ASP A 78 -3.62 -4.18 -14.05
N ILE A 79 -4.18 -2.96 -14.09
CA ILE A 79 -4.94 -2.43 -12.95
C ILE A 79 -6.21 -3.22 -12.67
N TYR A 80 -6.74 -3.91 -13.68
CA TYR A 80 -7.98 -4.68 -13.59
C TYR A 80 -7.77 -6.18 -13.27
N ASP A 81 -6.52 -6.64 -13.18
CA ASP A 81 -6.19 -8.06 -12.94
C ASP A 81 -6.65 -8.54 -11.56
N CYS A 82 -6.70 -7.62 -10.58
CA CYS A 82 -7.22 -7.88 -9.24
C CYS A 82 -8.30 -6.85 -8.89
N LYS A 83 -9.57 -7.26 -8.92
CA LYS A 83 -10.73 -6.38 -8.62
C LYS A 83 -10.63 -5.65 -7.28
N VAL A 84 -10.18 -6.35 -6.23
CA VAL A 84 -10.03 -5.77 -4.89
C VAL A 84 -8.79 -4.89 -4.75
N CYS A 85 -7.83 -5.00 -5.67
CA CYS A 85 -6.59 -4.23 -5.68
C CYS A 85 -6.66 -3.00 -6.58
N ALA A 86 -7.61 -2.94 -7.52
CA ALA A 86 -7.68 -1.89 -8.54
C ALA A 86 -7.74 -0.48 -7.94
N ASN A 87 -8.66 -0.22 -7.01
CA ASN A 87 -8.75 1.09 -6.35
C ASN A 87 -7.50 1.41 -5.51
N PRO A 88 -7.02 0.53 -4.61
CA PRO A 88 -5.77 0.78 -3.90
C PRO A 88 -4.56 1.10 -4.80
N LEU A 89 -4.39 0.35 -5.89
CA LEU A 89 -3.32 0.59 -6.87
C LEU A 89 -3.47 1.95 -7.56
N ALA A 90 -4.70 2.29 -7.99
CA ALA A 90 -5.00 3.60 -8.55
C ALA A 90 -4.64 4.73 -7.57
N GLN A 91 -5.13 4.63 -6.33
CA GLN A 91 -4.90 5.63 -5.28
C GLN A 91 -3.41 5.81 -4.99
N CYS A 92 -2.64 4.71 -4.94
CA CYS A 92 -1.19 4.79 -4.75
C CYS A 92 -0.48 5.43 -5.94
N TYR A 93 -0.91 5.15 -7.17
CA TYR A 93 -0.34 5.78 -8.36
C TYR A 93 -0.62 7.29 -8.39
N VAL A 94 -1.87 7.71 -8.24
CA VAL A 94 -2.24 9.14 -8.35
C VAL A 94 -1.68 9.98 -7.20
N ARG A 95 -1.35 9.35 -6.06
CA ARG A 95 -0.62 9.99 -4.94
C ARG A 95 0.90 9.96 -5.10
N GLY A 96 1.43 9.35 -6.15
CA GLY A 96 2.87 9.24 -6.40
C GLY A 96 3.59 8.19 -5.53
N LEU A 97 2.85 7.35 -4.80
CA LEU A 97 3.39 6.30 -3.93
C LEU A 97 3.91 5.11 -4.76
N ILE A 98 3.26 4.82 -5.89
CA ILE A 98 3.62 3.73 -6.80
C ILE A 98 3.91 4.32 -8.18
N LYS A 99 5.13 4.06 -8.69
CA LYS A 99 5.53 4.45 -10.05
C LYS A 99 5.30 3.30 -11.04
N PRO A 100 4.82 3.57 -12.27
CA PRO A 100 4.65 2.53 -13.26
C PRO A 100 6.01 1.99 -13.72
N ARG A 101 6.02 0.74 -14.16
CA ARG A 101 7.19 0.00 -14.65
C ARG A 101 7.00 -0.39 -16.10
N LYS A 102 8.09 -0.55 -16.84
CA LYS A 102 8.04 -1.08 -18.21
C LYS A 102 7.92 -2.60 -18.18
N SER A 103 6.93 -3.12 -18.89
CA SER A 103 6.80 -4.55 -19.21
C SER A 103 6.72 -4.69 -20.73
N GLY A 104 7.85 -5.06 -21.35
CA GLY A 104 8.00 -5.03 -22.81
C GLY A 104 7.80 -3.62 -23.37
N LYS A 105 6.73 -3.43 -24.14
CA LYS A 105 6.34 -2.13 -24.74
C LYS A 105 5.28 -1.35 -23.95
N ALA A 106 4.72 -1.95 -22.89
CA ALA A 106 3.67 -1.34 -22.08
C ALA A 106 4.23 -0.79 -20.76
N LEU A 107 3.54 0.19 -20.19
CA LEU A 107 3.68 0.55 -18.79
C LEU A 107 2.62 -0.20 -17.97
N ILE A 108 3.03 -0.71 -16.82
CA ILE A 108 2.17 -1.45 -15.88
C ILE A 108 2.40 -0.95 -14.46
N LEU A 109 1.45 -1.21 -13.55
CA LEU A 109 1.63 -0.97 -12.13
C LEU A 109 2.40 -2.11 -11.45
N GLY A 110 2.53 -3.27 -12.08
CA GLY A 110 3.28 -4.41 -11.57
C GLY A 110 2.66 -4.96 -10.29
N ALA A 111 1.34 -5.18 -10.29
CA ALA A 111 0.58 -5.57 -9.09
C ALA A 111 1.21 -6.74 -8.32
N ASP A 112 1.69 -7.76 -9.04
CA ASP A 112 2.30 -8.97 -8.46
C ASP A 112 3.81 -8.88 -8.22
N ASP A 113 4.45 -7.78 -8.60
CA ASP A 113 5.88 -7.58 -8.40
C ASP A 113 6.22 -7.48 -6.92
N ILE A 114 7.38 -8.00 -6.55
CA ILE A 114 7.98 -7.77 -5.23
C ILE A 114 8.40 -6.30 -5.14
N VAL A 115 8.06 -5.65 -4.03
CA VAL A 115 8.45 -4.27 -3.73
C VAL A 115 9.95 -4.22 -3.46
N SER A 116 10.66 -3.28 -4.08
CA SER A 116 12.09 -3.10 -3.82
C SER A 116 12.34 -2.38 -2.49
N GLU A 117 13.54 -2.54 -1.93
CA GLU A 117 13.94 -1.81 -0.71
C GLU A 117 13.98 -0.28 -0.95
N ASP A 118 14.27 0.17 -2.17
CA ASP A 118 14.20 1.59 -2.54
C ASP A 118 12.77 2.13 -2.49
N GLU A 119 11.78 1.35 -2.96
CA GLU A 119 10.36 1.74 -2.86
C GLU A 119 9.90 1.78 -1.40
N ILE A 120 10.29 0.78 -0.59
CA ILE A 120 9.99 0.77 0.85
C ILE A 120 10.57 2.02 1.53
N SER A 121 11.85 2.31 1.27
CA SER A 121 12.55 3.47 1.84
C SER A 121 11.91 4.78 1.41
N TYR A 122 11.52 4.88 0.13
CA TYR A 122 10.79 6.04 -0.38
C TYR A 122 9.47 6.23 0.37
N ILE A 123 8.66 5.18 0.51
CA ILE A 123 7.38 5.28 1.22
C ILE A 123 7.57 5.71 2.68
N PHE A 124 8.50 5.10 3.40
CA PHE A 124 8.76 5.47 4.79
C PHE A 124 9.29 6.90 4.94
N SER A 125 9.96 7.46 3.93
CA SER A 125 10.40 8.86 3.94
C SER A 125 9.24 9.87 3.86
N LEU A 126 8.07 9.44 3.39
CA LEU A 126 6.89 10.30 3.24
C LEU A 126 6.02 10.36 4.50
N ILE A 127 6.19 9.41 5.42
CA ILE A 127 5.35 9.22 6.60
C ILE A 127 5.83 10.09 7.74
#